data_AF-A0A448WYL9-F1
#
_entry.id   AF-A0A448WYL9-F1
#
_cell.length_a   1.000
_cell.length_b   1.000
_cell.length_c   1.000
_cell.angle_alpha   90.00
_cell.angle_beta   90.00
_cell.angle_gamma   90.00
#
_symmetry.space_group_name_H-M   'P 1'
#
loop_
_entity.id
_entity.type
_entity.pdbx_description
1 polymer ?
#
loop_
_entity_poly.entity_id
_entity_poly.type
_entity_poly.pdbx_seq_one_letter_code
_entity_poly.pdbx_strand_id
1 'polypeptide(L)'
;MALSNNKFTPDTEIFESPATEDSPAVRFTRSDVYVLGGLVDHNHQKGLCYGQAVERGHRTARLPLNQRTLSGRRLNSRHVLSLVHAFQALALVLSGSKTWTESLIEAIPARKFHDDV
;
A
#
# COMPACT_ATOMS: atom_id res chain seq x y z
N MET A 1 4.75 16.94 13.00
CA MET A 1 6.20 17.18 13.15
C MET A 1 6.92 16.21 12.22
N ALA A 2 7.32 16.66 11.02
CA ALA A 2 8.02 15.82 10.05
C ALA A 2 9.52 15.87 10.38
N LEU A 3 10.10 14.71 10.68
CA LEU A 3 11.54 14.57 10.89
C LEU A 3 12.25 14.28 9.56
N SER A 4 13.35 15.03 9.40
CA SER A 4 14.52 14.80 8.56
C SER A 4 14.45 15.16 7.06
N ASN A 5 15.30 16.14 6.73
CA ASN A 5 15.88 16.42 5.41
C ASN A 5 16.83 15.27 5.00
N ASN A 6 16.33 14.07 4.76
CA ASN A 6 17.08 13.07 4.01
C ASN A 6 16.65 13.16 2.54
N LYS A 7 17.53 13.72 1.70
CA LYS A 7 17.38 13.70 0.25
C LYS A 7 17.54 12.25 -0.22
N PHE A 8 16.45 11.49 -0.25
CA PHE A 8 16.38 10.29 -1.09
C PHE A 8 16.37 10.76 -2.53
N THR A 9 17.42 10.46 -3.29
CA THR A 9 17.41 10.57 -4.74
C THR A 9 16.65 9.37 -5.29
N PRO A 10 15.42 9.52 -5.80
CA PRO A 10 14.74 8.40 -6.45
C PRO A 10 15.44 8.15 -7.78
N ASP A 11 15.84 6.92 -8.06
CA ASP A 11 16.05 6.48 -9.44
C ASP A 11 14.69 6.64 -10.13
N THR A 12 14.56 7.71 -10.91
CA THR A 12 13.27 8.28 -11.28
C THR A 12 12.73 7.55 -12.50
N GLU A 13 12.04 6.43 -12.27
CA GLU A 13 10.98 5.97 -13.17
C GLU A 13 9.64 6.45 -12.59
N ILE A 14 9.13 7.57 -13.12
CA ILE A 14 7.81 8.08 -12.76
C ILE A 14 6.78 7.11 -13.34
N PHE A 15 6.15 6.31 -12.48
CA PHE A 15 4.98 5.53 -12.84
C PHE A 15 3.74 6.24 -12.31
N GLU A 16 3.07 6.99 -13.18
CA GLU A 16 1.72 7.48 -12.91
C GLU A 16 0.78 6.29 -13.02
N SER A 17 0.29 5.79 -11.89
CA SER A 17 -0.78 4.80 -11.90
C SER A 17 -2.12 5.54 -11.79
N PRO A 18 -2.91 5.67 -12.87
CA PRO A 18 -4.25 6.22 -12.77
C PRO A 18 -5.10 5.32 -11.86
N ALA A 19 -6.12 5.92 -11.24
CA ALA A 19 -7.01 5.29 -10.27
C ALA A 19 -7.99 4.27 -10.88
N THR A 20 -7.58 3.53 -11.91
CA THR A 20 -8.37 2.53 -12.62
C THR A 20 -7.96 1.13 -12.17
N GLU A 21 -8.92 0.21 -12.02
CA GLU A 21 -8.69 -1.20 -11.65
C GLU A 21 -7.74 -1.97 -12.60
N ASP A 22 -7.45 -1.38 -13.77
CA ASP A 22 -6.70 -1.99 -14.88
C ASP A 22 -5.31 -1.36 -15.11
N SER A 23 -4.81 -0.55 -14.17
CA SER A 23 -3.47 0.03 -14.25
C SER A 23 -2.39 -1.06 -14.14
N PRO A 24 -1.25 -0.98 -14.87
CA PRO A 24 -0.24 -2.02 -14.84
C PRO A 24 0.28 -2.19 -13.41
N ALA A 25 0.35 -3.44 -12.95
CA ALA A 25 0.72 -3.76 -11.58
C ALA A 25 2.08 -3.14 -11.23
N VAL A 26 2.11 -2.19 -10.30
CA VAL A 26 3.36 -1.60 -9.82
C VAL A 26 4.24 -2.71 -9.27
N ARG A 27 5.48 -2.81 -9.77
CA ARG A 27 6.43 -3.82 -9.36
C ARG A 27 7.13 -3.38 -8.08
N PHE A 28 6.96 -4.17 -7.02
CA PHE A 28 7.67 -4.00 -5.75
C PHE A 28 9.00 -4.74 -5.82
N THR A 29 10.13 -4.05 -5.57
CA THR A 29 11.46 -4.66 -5.54
C THR A 29 12.12 -4.53 -4.16
N ARG A 30 13.13 -5.37 -3.88
CA ARG A 30 13.89 -5.32 -2.62
C ARG A 30 14.85 -4.15 -2.52
N SER A 31 15.23 -3.56 -3.65
CA SER A 31 16.13 -2.40 -3.73
C SER A 31 15.41 -1.08 -3.51
N ASP A 32 14.08 -1.07 -3.59
CA ASP A 32 13.29 0.15 -3.39
C ASP A 32 13.27 0.57 -1.92
N VAL A 33 13.22 1.89 -1.71
CA VAL A 33 12.94 2.50 -0.42
C VAL A 33 11.46 2.85 -0.38
N TYR A 34 10.75 2.31 0.62
CA TYR A 34 9.32 2.51 0.78
C TYR A 34 9.00 3.55 1.85
N VAL A 35 8.21 4.55 1.46
CA VAL A 35 7.61 5.52 2.38
C VAL A 35 6.16 5.12 2.63
N LEU A 36 5.82 4.85 3.89
CA LEU A 36 4.45 4.57 4.30
C LEU A 36 3.87 5.77 5.04
N GLY A 37 2.64 6.17 4.69
CA GLY A 37 1.95 7.28 5.34
C GLY A 37 1.68 6.98 6.82
N GLY A 38 2.30 7.75 7.72
CA GLY A 38 2.12 7.65 9.17
C GLY A 38 1.01 8.55 9.73
N LEU A 39 -0.08 8.72 8.98
CA LEU A 39 -1.18 9.59 9.37
C LEU A 39 -2.32 8.78 10.00
N VAL A 40 -2.79 9.20 11.18
CA VAL A 40 -3.95 8.63 11.87
C VAL A 40 -5.05 9.70 11.92
N ASP A 41 -5.87 9.74 10.89
CA ASP A 41 -6.90 10.77 10.67
C ASP A 41 -8.29 10.18 10.41
N HIS A 42 -8.48 8.88 10.67
CA HIS A 42 -9.68 8.14 10.28
C HIS A 42 -10.05 8.29 8.78
N ASN A 43 -9.06 8.52 7.91
CA ASN A 43 -9.22 8.76 6.48
C ASN A 43 -10.07 10.02 6.16
N HIS A 44 -9.98 11.06 6.99
CA HIS A 44 -10.59 12.36 6.73
C HIS A 44 -9.91 13.10 5.56
N GLN A 45 -8.58 13.04 5.47
CA GLN A 45 -7.78 13.69 4.44
C GLN A 45 -7.45 12.72 3.30
N LYS A 46 -8.49 12.33 2.56
CA LYS A 46 -8.38 11.40 1.42
C LYS A 46 -7.33 11.90 0.42
N GLY A 47 -6.35 11.05 0.11
CA GLY A 47 -5.36 11.33 -0.91
C GLY A 47 -4.25 12.30 -0.51
N LEU A 48 -4.17 12.77 0.74
CA LEU A 48 -3.13 13.71 1.17
C LEU A 48 -1.72 13.19 0.89
N CYS A 49 -1.39 11.98 1.37
CA CYS A 49 -0.06 11.40 1.18
C CYS A 49 0.24 11.14 -0.30
N TYR A 50 -0.78 10.81 -1.09
CA TYR A 50 -0.62 10.61 -2.53
C TYR A 50 -0.30 11.92 -3.24
N GLY A 51 -1.09 12.98 -3.00
CA GLY A 51 -0.84 14.31 -3.57
C GLY A 51 0.55 14.83 -3.20
N GLN A 52 0.93 14.70 -1.92
CA GLN A 52 2.25 15.06 -1.42
C GLN A 52 3.41 14.28 -2.05
N ALA A 53 3.20 13.04 -2.47
CA ALA A 53 4.21 12.24 -3.16
C ALA A 53 4.32 12.65 -4.64
N VAL A 54 3.17 12.84 -5.30
CA VAL A 54 3.09 13.30 -6.70
C VAL A 54 3.70 14.69 -6.87
N GLU A 55 3.37 15.64 -5.98
CA GLU A 55 3.95 17.01 -5.99
C GLU A 55 5.48 17.02 -5.85
N ARG A 56 6.05 15.98 -5.22
CA ARG A 56 7.50 15.82 -5.05
C ARG A 56 8.13 14.94 -6.14
N GLY A 57 7.37 14.49 -7.13
CA GLY A 57 7.85 13.63 -8.21
C GLY A 57 8.20 12.21 -7.75
N HIS A 58 7.65 11.73 -6.64
CA HIS A 58 7.89 10.38 -6.14
C HIS A 58 6.98 9.36 -6.84
N ARG A 59 7.54 8.20 -7.18
CA ARG A 59 6.75 7.04 -7.63
C ARG A 59 5.77 6.63 -6.54
N THR A 60 4.51 6.39 -6.92
CA THR A 60 3.46 5.98 -5.99
C THR A 60 2.97 4.57 -6.32
N ALA A 61 2.54 3.84 -5.30
CA ALA A 61 2.04 2.47 -5.45
C ALA A 61 0.88 2.23 -4.48
N ARG A 62 -0.01 1.30 -4.83
CA ARG A 62 -1.03 0.76 -3.93
C ARG A 62 -0.77 -0.72 -3.70
N LEU A 63 -1.05 -1.19 -2.49
CA LEU A 63 -1.05 -2.63 -2.22
C LEU A 63 -2.16 -3.32 -3.03
N PRO A 64 -1.94 -4.54 -3.53
CA PRO A 64 -2.91 -5.28 -4.31
C PRO A 64 -4.04 -5.81 -3.42
N LEU A 65 -5.00 -4.94 -3.05
CA LEU A 65 -6.15 -5.27 -2.19
C LEU A 65 -7.39 -5.71 -2.98
N ASN A 66 -7.22 -6.14 -4.22
CA ASN A 66 -8.33 -6.62 -5.04
C ASN A 66 -8.80 -8.02 -4.59
N GLN A 67 -10.03 -8.39 -4.95
CA GLN A 67 -10.65 -9.65 -4.54
C GLN A 67 -9.83 -10.88 -4.98
N ARG A 68 -9.20 -10.82 -6.16
CA ARG A 68 -8.34 -11.89 -6.68
C ARG A 68 -7.14 -12.13 -5.77
N THR A 69 -6.46 -11.08 -5.33
CA THR A 69 -5.33 -11.17 -4.42
C THR A 69 -5.76 -11.57 -3.01
N LEU A 70 -6.96 -11.20 -2.57
CA LEU A 70 -7.51 -11.55 -1.25
C LEU A 70 -8.24 -12.91 -1.22
N SER A 71 -7.93 -13.84 -2.13
CA SER A 71 -8.54 -15.18 -2.19
C SER A 71 -10.07 -15.17 -2.24
N GLY A 72 -10.67 -14.29 -3.02
CA GLY A 72 -12.13 -14.18 -3.13
C GLY A 72 -12.77 -13.36 -2.02
N ARG A 73 -12.06 -12.99 -0.96
CA ARG A 73 -12.60 -12.20 0.14
C ARG A 73 -12.67 -10.71 -0.19
N ARG A 74 -13.68 -10.04 0.34
CA ARG A 74 -13.85 -8.59 0.22
C ARG A 74 -13.53 -7.93 1.55
N LEU A 75 -12.84 -6.78 1.51
CA LEU A 75 -12.72 -5.93 2.69
C LEU A 75 -14.08 -5.27 2.96
N ASN A 76 -14.33 -4.93 4.22
CA ASN A 76 -15.40 -4.01 4.57
C ASN A 76 -15.17 -2.64 3.89
N SER A 77 -16.14 -1.74 4.03
CA SER A 77 -16.20 -0.45 3.31
C SER A 77 -14.93 0.43 3.36
N ARG A 78 -13.93 0.11 4.20
CA ARG A 78 -12.67 0.83 4.31
C ARG A 78 -11.51 0.04 3.70
N HIS A 79 -11.18 0.36 2.45
CA HIS A 79 -9.98 -0.14 1.76
C HIS A 79 -8.67 0.47 2.29
N VAL A 80 -8.73 1.32 3.33
CA VAL A 80 -7.55 1.92 3.97
C VAL A 80 -7.08 1.02 5.10
N LEU A 81 -5.84 0.53 4.97
CA LEU A 81 -5.15 -0.22 6.01
C LEU A 81 -4.43 0.72 6.98
N SER A 82 -4.25 0.28 8.22
CA SER A 82 -3.35 0.99 9.14
C SER A 82 -1.90 0.81 8.68
N LEU A 83 -1.04 1.74 9.09
CA LEU A 83 0.40 1.69 8.82
C LEU A 83 1.02 0.32 9.16
N VAL A 84 0.67 -0.22 10.33
CA VAL A 84 1.20 -1.50 10.81
C VAL A 84 0.85 -2.66 9.88
N HIS A 85 -0.42 -2.77 9.46
CA HIS A 85 -0.83 -3.85 8.56
C HIS A 85 -0.23 -3.70 7.15
N ALA A 86 -0.10 -2.46 6.65
CA ALA A 86 0.57 -2.22 5.37
C ALA A 86 2.05 -2.60 5.42
N PHE A 87 2.74 -2.22 6.50
CA PHE A 87 4.15 -2.57 6.73
C PHE A 87 4.33 -4.09 6.81
N GLN A 88 3.54 -4.77 7.64
CA GLN A 88 3.64 -6.22 7.81
C GLN A 88 3.41 -6.97 6.50
N ALA A 89 2.39 -6.56 5.73
CA ALA A 89 2.10 -7.17 4.43
C ALA A 89 3.29 -7.00 3.45
N LEU A 90 3.82 -5.79 3.36
CA LEU A 90 4.92 -5.49 2.46
C LEU A 90 6.21 -6.22 2.86
N ALA A 91 6.53 -6.24 4.15
CA ALA A 91 7.74 -6.89 4.68
C ALA A 91 7.78 -8.39 4.37
N LEU A 92 6.67 -9.11 4.56
CA LEU A 92 6.56 -10.55 4.31
C LEU A 92 6.69 -10.91 2.81
N VAL A 93 6.21 -10.04 1.92
CA VAL A 93 6.37 -10.23 0.47
C VAL A 93 7.79 -9.94 0.04
N LEU A 94 8.35 -8.80 0.48
CA LEU A 94 9.69 -8.38 0.10
C LEU A 94 10.77 -9.29 0.69
N SER A 95 10.57 -9.88 1.87
CA SER A 95 11.47 -10.91 2.42
C SER A 95 11.47 -12.20 1.58
N GLY A 96 10.51 -12.38 0.67
CA GLY A 96 10.29 -13.61 -0.09
C GLY A 96 9.72 -14.74 0.75
N SER A 97 9.21 -14.45 1.95
CA SER A 97 8.63 -15.46 2.84
C SER A 97 7.22 -15.85 2.41
N LYS A 98 6.47 -14.93 1.79
CA LYS A 98 5.04 -15.13 1.44
C LYS A 98 4.68 -14.47 0.12
N THR A 99 3.65 -15.01 -0.52
CA THR A 99 2.94 -14.35 -1.62
C THR A 99 2.12 -13.16 -1.11
N TRP A 100 1.68 -12.29 -2.02
CA TRP A 100 0.78 -11.19 -1.69
C TRP A 100 -0.49 -11.65 -0.96
N THR A 101 -1.08 -12.74 -1.42
CA THR A 101 -2.28 -13.32 -0.85
C THR A 101 -2.08 -13.75 0.60
N GLU A 102 -1.09 -14.60 0.86
CA GLU A 102 -0.79 -15.09 2.22
C GLU A 102 -0.46 -13.93 3.17
N SER A 103 0.38 -13.02 2.69
CA SER A 103 0.84 -11.86 3.46
C SER A 103 -0.31 -10.92 3.85
N LEU A 104 -1.21 -10.60 2.91
CA LEU A 104 -2.36 -9.74 3.16
C LEU A 104 -3.42 -10.42 4.05
N ILE A 105 -3.63 -11.73 3.88
CA ILE A 105 -4.54 -12.50 4.74
C ILE A 105 -4.07 -12.48 6.19
N GLU A 106 -2.76 -12.59 6.41
CA GLU A 106 -2.15 -12.58 7.74
C GLU A 106 -2.10 -11.18 8.36
N ALA A 107 -1.69 -10.18 7.58
CA ALA A 107 -1.51 -8.82 8.09
C ALA A 107 -2.84 -8.13 8.36
N ILE A 108 -3.91 -8.46 7.64
CA ILE A 108 -5.20 -7.78 7.79
C ILE A 108 -6.05 -8.51 8.85
N PRO A 109 -6.57 -7.82 9.87
CA PRO A 109 -7.41 -8.46 10.89
C PRO A 109 -8.68 -9.09 10.29
N ALA A 110 -9.04 -10.28 10.76
CA ALA A 110 -10.21 -11.04 10.28
C ALA A 110 -11.50 -10.21 10.20
N ARG A 111 -11.80 -9.39 11.22
CA ARG A 111 -12.96 -8.48 11.27
C ARG A 111 -13.08 -7.46 10.12
N LYS A 112 -12.00 -7.28 9.35
CA LYS A 112 -12.00 -6.39 8.17
C LYS A 112 -12.48 -7.09 6.91
N PHE A 113 -12.60 -8.42 6.91
CA PHE A 113 -13.18 -9.15 5.81
C PHE A 113 -14.69 -9.23 5.98
N HIS A 114 -15.40 -9.17 4.86
CA HIS A 114 -16.81 -9.55 4.82
C HIS A 114 -16.87 -11.07 4.80
N ASP A 115 -17.57 -11.66 5.77
CA ASP A 115 -17.92 -13.06 5.72
C ASP A 115 -19.18 -13.14 4.84
N ASP A 116 -19.02 -13.60 3.60
CA ASP A 116 -20.18 -14.01 2.79
C ASP A 116 -20.74 -15.29 3.46
N VAL A 117 -21.73 -15.12 4.34
CA VAL A 117 -22.63 -16.21 4.79
C VAL A 117 -23.73 -16.40 3.76
#